data_AF-A0A8T3VEB3-F1
#
_entry.id   AF-A0A8T3VEB3-F1
#
_cell.length_a   1.000
_cell.length_b   1.000
_cell.length_c   1.000
_cell.angle_alpha   90.00
_cell.angle_beta   90.00
_cell.angle_gamma   90.00
#
_symmetry.space_group_name_H-M   'P 1'
#
loop_
_entity.id
_entity.type
_entity.pdbx_description
1 polymer ?
#
loop_
_entity_poly.entity_id
_entity_poly.type
_entity_poly.pdbx_seq_one_letter_code
_entity_poly.pdbx_strand_id
1 'polypeptide(L)'
;MRIGVVVHGPNIIDSGYALRLIELLKTYGDVSARLGGTMGRTAVIDANLENVIDISRKLVPSDSLKLFYDERVDVIFLLNYGKSDVTGQVFGYKVYNHFVDKIEDNDVPVIQIERPGESDGSIIAWNNDIELVQELSQKLGLDIVTPEDIYDNHIRQDDVGVNQRIVHGVSPGENIMVNSVVIGKTNSDRLILIAKDNHIVDIVGGELKSHGLEKLGEVDLESAIIKTGLLRHAKVTPRVISNDKPEEFIVTFLDHAGEDVYKFRNSSLVITVGDDTTLISSDILYRFDIPVIGITDGDLDKVVEDGFKVKNSIIFEVESGFDDIIGQDIKKEIFGGKRESHDFGNIDDVEAKIEEIIKNINCKYKINYIE
;
A
#
# COMPACT_ATOMS: atom_id res chain seq x y z
N MET A 1 6.49 -28.50 12.51
CA MET A 1 5.33 -27.71 12.09
C MET A 1 5.70 -26.96 10.82
N ARG A 2 4.83 -26.89 9.81
CA ARG A 2 4.94 -25.98 8.68
C ARG A 2 4.18 -24.72 9.03
N ILE A 3 4.87 -23.58 9.04
CA ILE A 3 4.37 -22.31 9.54
C ILE A 3 4.32 -21.31 8.38
N GLY A 4 3.13 -20.81 8.07
CA GLY A 4 2.96 -19.69 7.17
C GLY A 4 3.03 -18.37 7.93
N VAL A 5 3.78 -17.38 7.45
CA VAL A 5 3.85 -16.05 8.06
C VAL A 5 3.45 -14.99 7.04
N VAL A 6 2.33 -14.31 7.29
CA VAL A 6 1.89 -13.14 6.53
C VAL A 6 2.37 -11.90 7.25
N VAL A 7 3.31 -11.18 6.63
CA VAL A 7 3.80 -9.89 7.13
C VAL A 7 2.98 -8.77 6.49
N HIS A 8 2.39 -7.88 7.28
CA HIS A 8 1.60 -6.75 6.77
C HIS A 8 2.17 -5.39 7.17
N GLY A 9 2.26 -4.51 6.18
CA GLY A 9 2.64 -3.11 6.35
C GLY A 9 4.15 -2.91 6.59
N PRO A 10 4.64 -1.68 6.41
CA PRO A 10 6.06 -1.38 6.61
C PRO A 10 6.47 -1.32 8.10
N ASN A 11 5.57 -0.90 9.00
CA ASN A 11 5.91 -0.64 10.41
C ASN A 11 6.45 -1.88 11.16
N ILE A 12 5.91 -3.08 10.88
CA ILE A 12 6.39 -4.32 11.51
C ILE A 12 7.81 -4.69 11.03
N ILE A 13 8.18 -4.28 9.82
CA ILE A 13 9.51 -4.48 9.25
C ILE A 13 10.48 -3.42 9.77
N ASP A 14 10.09 -2.15 9.70
CA ASP A 14 10.90 -1.00 10.10
C ASP A 14 11.22 -1.02 11.61
N SER A 15 10.33 -1.56 12.44
CA SER A 15 10.57 -1.79 13.88
C SER A 15 11.51 -2.97 14.17
N GLY A 16 11.84 -3.79 13.16
CA GLY A 16 12.65 -4.99 13.27
C GLY A 16 11.91 -6.20 13.88
N TYR A 17 10.65 -6.05 14.26
CA TYR A 17 9.89 -7.15 14.87
C TYR A 17 9.53 -8.27 13.88
N ALA A 18 9.33 -7.97 12.60
CA ALA A 18 9.08 -9.00 11.58
C ALA A 18 10.18 -10.07 11.59
N LEU A 19 11.45 -9.67 11.53
CA LEU A 19 12.57 -10.60 11.57
C LEU A 19 12.67 -11.34 12.90
N ARG A 20 12.53 -10.62 14.03
CA ARG A 20 12.58 -11.23 15.37
C ARG A 20 11.52 -12.32 15.55
N LEU A 21 10.29 -12.06 15.10
CA LEU A 21 9.19 -13.00 15.17
C LEU A 21 9.38 -14.18 14.23
N ILE A 22 9.84 -13.94 12.99
CA ILE A 22 10.17 -15.03 12.05
C ILE A 22 11.25 -15.96 12.66
N GLU A 23 12.32 -15.40 13.24
CA GLU A 23 13.37 -16.21 13.89
C GLU A 23 12.86 -16.95 15.13
N LEU A 24 11.96 -16.36 15.91
CA LEU A 24 11.29 -17.05 17.02
C LEU A 24 10.45 -18.23 16.52
N LEU A 25 9.63 -18.01 15.49
CA LEU A 25 8.74 -19.04 14.92
C LEU A 25 9.53 -20.20 14.31
N LYS A 26 10.74 -19.96 13.79
CA LYS A 26 11.65 -21.04 13.34
C LYS A 26 12.03 -22.03 14.43
N THR A 27 11.92 -21.66 15.71
CA THR A 27 12.15 -22.59 16.82
C THR A 27 11.01 -23.61 16.99
N TYR A 28 9.84 -23.36 16.39
CA TYR A 28 8.66 -24.22 16.42
C TYR A 28 8.49 -25.06 15.15
N GLY A 29 9.15 -24.69 14.05
CA GLY A 29 8.94 -25.35 12.77
C GLY A 29 9.65 -24.69 11.58
N ASP A 30 9.32 -25.21 10.41
CA ASP A 30 9.76 -24.66 9.13
C ASP A 30 8.88 -23.47 8.75
N VAL A 31 9.49 -22.32 8.44
CA VAL A 31 8.80 -21.04 8.29
C VAL A 31 8.92 -20.54 6.86
N SER A 32 7.77 -20.32 6.23
CA SER A 32 7.64 -19.61 4.96
C SER A 32 6.96 -18.27 5.21
N ALA A 33 7.58 -17.17 4.81
CA ALA A 33 7.03 -15.83 4.99
C ALA A 33 6.74 -15.14 3.66
N ARG A 34 5.62 -14.40 3.58
CA ARG A 34 5.27 -13.54 2.44
C ARG A 34 4.62 -12.25 2.92
N LEU A 35 4.71 -11.23 2.08
CA LEU A 35 4.18 -9.92 2.42
C LEU A 35 2.79 -9.67 1.82
N GLY A 36 1.90 -9.05 2.59
CA GLY A 36 0.71 -8.36 2.09
C GLY A 36 0.89 -6.83 2.04
N GLY A 37 0.73 -6.22 0.86
CA GLY A 37 0.67 -4.76 0.68
C GLY A 37 1.92 -4.11 0.03
N THR A 38 1.70 -3.00 -0.69
CA THR A 38 2.73 -2.35 -1.53
C THR A 38 3.90 -1.76 -0.74
N MET A 39 3.66 -0.90 0.25
CA MET A 39 4.74 -0.23 0.99
C MET A 39 5.55 -1.15 1.89
N GLY A 40 4.98 -2.30 2.29
CA GLY A 40 5.75 -3.31 2.99
C GLY A 40 6.88 -3.87 2.11
N ARG A 41 6.71 -3.93 0.77
CA ARG A 41 7.75 -4.43 -0.15
C ARG A 41 8.94 -3.48 -0.14
N THR A 42 8.67 -2.17 -0.07
CA THR A 42 9.70 -1.14 0.06
C THR A 42 10.48 -1.34 1.36
N ALA A 43 9.78 -1.62 2.46
CA ALA A 43 10.42 -1.89 3.75
C ALA A 43 11.23 -3.19 3.77
N VAL A 44 10.76 -4.26 3.12
CA VAL A 44 11.53 -5.51 2.97
C VAL A 44 12.84 -5.23 2.23
N ILE A 45 12.79 -4.47 1.12
CA ILE A 45 13.99 -4.11 0.35
C ILE A 45 14.93 -3.26 1.20
N ASP A 46 14.45 -2.21 1.85
CA ASP A 46 15.30 -1.34 2.67
C ASP A 46 15.97 -2.12 3.83
N ALA A 47 15.26 -3.10 4.40
CA ALA A 47 15.77 -3.97 5.46
C ALA A 47 16.62 -5.16 4.97
N ASN A 48 16.79 -5.34 3.64
CA ASN A 48 17.50 -6.47 3.03
C ASN A 48 16.92 -7.84 3.43
N LEU A 49 15.58 -7.95 3.41
CA LEU A 49 14.83 -9.12 3.86
C LEU A 49 14.18 -9.92 2.72
N GLU A 50 14.49 -9.65 1.45
CA GLU A 50 13.85 -10.33 0.30
C GLU A 50 14.13 -11.84 0.26
N ASN A 51 15.24 -12.28 0.86
CA ASN A 51 15.58 -13.70 1.02
C ASN A 51 14.84 -14.38 2.19
N VAL A 52 14.14 -13.60 3.01
CA VAL A 52 13.41 -14.05 4.20
C VAL A 52 11.90 -13.93 3.99
N ILE A 53 11.44 -12.85 3.37
CA ILE A 53 10.03 -12.54 3.12
C ILE A 53 9.81 -12.44 1.61
N ASP A 54 8.96 -13.32 1.08
CA ASP A 54 8.59 -13.30 -0.33
C ASP A 54 7.77 -12.04 -0.67
N ILE A 55 8.33 -11.24 -1.59
CA ILE A 55 7.74 -10.01 -2.15
C ILE A 55 7.59 -10.09 -3.69
N SER A 56 7.65 -11.30 -4.25
CA SER A 56 7.58 -11.53 -5.70
C SER A 56 6.21 -11.22 -6.30
N ARG A 57 5.14 -11.35 -5.50
CA ARG A 57 3.74 -11.14 -5.92
C ARG A 57 3.13 -9.95 -5.18
N LYS A 58 2.33 -9.16 -5.88
CA LYS A 58 1.41 -8.20 -5.24
C LYS A 58 0.24 -8.98 -4.65
N LEU A 59 0.18 -9.06 -3.33
CA LEU A 59 -0.86 -9.74 -2.58
C LEU A 59 -1.48 -8.80 -1.55
N VAL A 60 -2.79 -8.92 -1.33
CA VAL A 60 -3.44 -8.40 -0.13
C VAL A 60 -3.34 -9.45 0.99
N PRO A 61 -3.39 -9.07 2.28
CA PRO A 61 -3.19 -10.00 3.38
C PRO A 61 -4.10 -11.23 3.38
N SER A 62 -5.39 -11.08 3.02
CA SER A 62 -6.32 -12.22 2.97
C SER A 62 -5.99 -13.21 1.84
N ASP A 63 -5.42 -12.74 0.73
CA ASP A 63 -4.91 -13.64 -0.32
C ASP A 63 -3.66 -14.39 0.14
N SER A 64 -2.78 -13.72 0.91
CA SER A 64 -1.62 -14.36 1.50
C SER A 64 -2.00 -15.47 2.49
N LEU A 65 -3.04 -15.26 3.32
CA LEU A 65 -3.62 -16.30 4.17
C LEU A 65 -4.15 -17.47 3.32
N LYS A 66 -4.94 -17.16 2.27
CA LYS A 66 -5.51 -18.17 1.37
C LYS A 66 -4.44 -19.05 0.71
N LEU A 67 -3.35 -18.45 0.24
CA LEU A 67 -2.26 -19.20 -0.38
C LEU A 67 -1.58 -20.14 0.61
N PHE A 68 -1.36 -19.73 1.86
CA PHE A 68 -0.81 -20.63 2.88
C PHE A 68 -1.77 -21.76 3.26
N TYR A 69 -3.08 -21.47 3.30
CA TYR A 69 -4.11 -22.49 3.45
C TYR A 69 -4.05 -23.52 2.31
N ASP A 70 -3.92 -23.07 1.06
CA ASP A 70 -3.79 -23.97 -0.11
C ASP A 70 -2.51 -24.81 -0.09
N GLU A 71 -1.43 -24.26 0.46
CA GLU A 71 -0.17 -24.97 0.74
C GLU A 71 -0.26 -25.95 1.91
N ARG A 72 -1.43 -26.01 2.57
CA ARG A 72 -1.77 -26.87 3.70
C ARG A 72 -0.78 -26.70 4.85
N VAL A 73 -0.39 -25.47 5.21
CA VAL A 73 0.47 -25.26 6.39
C VAL A 73 -0.26 -25.69 7.67
N ASP A 74 0.49 -25.94 8.74
CA ASP A 74 -0.08 -26.43 10.00
C ASP A 74 -0.62 -25.27 10.87
N VAL A 75 -0.12 -24.04 10.67
CA VAL A 75 -0.57 -22.79 11.32
C VAL A 75 -0.15 -21.58 10.47
N ILE A 76 -0.94 -20.51 10.51
CA ILE A 76 -0.64 -19.24 9.85
C ILE A 76 -0.54 -18.13 10.89
N PHE A 77 0.53 -17.34 10.84
CA PHE A 77 0.72 -16.12 11.62
C PHE A 77 0.48 -14.88 10.78
N LEU A 78 -0.40 -13.98 11.22
CA LEU A 78 -0.57 -12.64 10.68
C LEU A 78 0.20 -11.64 11.55
N LEU A 79 1.30 -11.11 11.04
CA LEU A 79 2.12 -10.12 11.74
C LEU A 79 1.73 -8.71 11.29
N ASN A 80 1.33 -7.88 12.24
CA ASN A 80 0.94 -6.50 11.96
C ASN A 80 1.41 -5.53 13.05
N TYR A 81 1.56 -4.27 12.67
CA TYR A 81 1.93 -3.18 13.57
C TYR A 81 1.08 -1.96 13.21
N GLY A 82 -0.18 -1.99 13.66
CA GLY A 82 -1.14 -0.92 13.50
C GLY A 82 -0.71 0.37 14.17
N LYS A 83 -1.41 1.47 13.83
CA LYS A 83 -1.21 2.78 14.48
C LYS A 83 -1.65 2.75 15.95
N SER A 84 -2.72 2.00 16.21
CA SER A 84 -3.23 1.67 17.53
C SER A 84 -3.63 0.18 17.60
N ASP A 85 -3.86 -0.32 18.80
CA ASP A 85 -4.49 -1.63 19.06
C ASP A 85 -5.81 -1.76 18.30
N VAL A 86 -6.67 -0.74 18.34
CA VAL A 86 -7.96 -0.69 17.62
C VAL A 86 -7.75 -0.88 16.12
N THR A 87 -6.84 -0.12 15.50
CA THR A 87 -6.59 -0.25 14.05
C THR A 87 -6.12 -1.65 13.67
N GLY A 88 -5.27 -2.25 14.51
CA GLY A 88 -4.69 -3.55 14.29
C GLY A 88 -5.70 -4.70 14.44
N GLN A 89 -6.51 -4.64 15.49
CA GLN A 89 -7.55 -5.61 15.77
C GLN A 89 -8.65 -5.57 14.69
N VAL A 90 -9.12 -4.38 14.30
CA VAL A 90 -10.10 -4.22 13.21
C VAL A 90 -9.53 -4.67 11.87
N PHE A 91 -8.26 -4.37 11.59
CA PHE A 91 -7.57 -4.87 10.41
C PHE A 91 -7.57 -6.40 10.37
N GLY A 92 -7.15 -7.03 11.47
CA GLY A 92 -7.14 -8.48 11.62
C GLY A 92 -8.51 -9.11 11.39
N TYR A 93 -9.54 -8.55 12.02
CA TYR A 93 -10.92 -9.00 11.88
C TYR A 93 -11.36 -9.00 10.41
N LYS A 94 -11.13 -7.89 9.68
CA LYS A 94 -11.51 -7.78 8.26
C LYS A 94 -10.72 -8.73 7.37
N VAL A 95 -9.40 -8.83 7.59
CA VAL A 95 -8.54 -9.74 6.83
C VAL A 95 -8.95 -11.19 7.01
N TYR A 96 -9.24 -11.58 8.25
CA TYR A 96 -9.63 -12.94 8.58
C TYR A 96 -11.01 -13.30 8.01
N ASN A 97 -12.02 -12.44 8.15
CA ASN A 97 -13.34 -12.70 7.56
C ASN A 97 -13.27 -12.82 6.02
N HIS A 98 -12.58 -11.90 5.34
CA HIS A 98 -12.35 -12.02 3.89
C HIS A 98 -11.56 -13.27 3.48
N PHE A 99 -10.75 -13.84 4.37
CA PHE A 99 -10.07 -15.11 4.13
C PHE A 99 -11.02 -16.29 4.29
N VAL A 100 -11.87 -16.28 5.32
CA VAL A 100 -12.89 -17.32 5.56
C VAL A 100 -13.88 -17.41 4.39
N ASP A 101 -14.27 -16.28 3.79
CA ASP A 101 -15.13 -16.25 2.61
C ASP A 101 -14.52 -16.94 1.36
N LYS A 102 -13.20 -17.21 1.38
CA LYS A 102 -12.45 -17.80 0.26
C LYS A 102 -12.16 -19.29 0.43
N ILE A 103 -12.51 -19.90 1.56
CA ILE A 103 -12.18 -21.30 1.88
C ILE A 103 -13.43 -22.13 2.16
N GLU A 104 -13.33 -23.44 1.97
CA GLU A 104 -14.44 -24.37 2.23
C GLU A 104 -14.48 -24.82 3.70
N ASP A 105 -13.31 -25.10 4.28
CA ASP A 105 -13.14 -25.54 5.66
C ASP A 105 -12.15 -24.60 6.37
N ASN A 106 -12.41 -24.28 7.63
CA ASN A 106 -11.59 -23.36 8.42
C ASN A 106 -10.79 -24.13 9.49
N ASP A 107 -9.99 -25.10 9.04
CA ASP A 107 -9.27 -26.05 9.89
C ASP A 107 -7.83 -25.61 10.22
N VAL A 108 -7.21 -24.75 9.40
CA VAL A 108 -5.87 -24.23 9.64
C VAL A 108 -5.91 -23.08 10.64
N PRO A 109 -5.24 -23.18 11.81
CA PRO A 109 -5.21 -22.12 12.79
C PRO A 109 -4.60 -20.82 12.26
N VAL A 110 -5.27 -19.70 12.52
CA VAL A 110 -4.77 -18.35 12.19
C VAL A 110 -4.56 -17.55 13.47
N ILE A 111 -3.31 -17.13 13.71
CA ILE A 111 -2.91 -16.36 14.89
C ILE A 111 -2.38 -14.99 14.44
N GLN A 112 -2.92 -13.91 14.98
CA GLN A 112 -2.36 -12.57 14.75
C GLN A 112 -1.47 -12.17 15.91
N ILE A 113 -0.31 -11.58 15.58
CA ILE A 113 0.54 -10.86 16.53
C ILE A 113 0.48 -9.39 16.15
N GLU A 114 -0.11 -8.58 17.03
CA GLU A 114 -0.39 -7.16 16.83
C GLU A 114 0.51 -6.30 17.71
N ARG A 115 1.22 -5.34 17.10
CA ARG A 115 2.06 -4.32 17.78
C ARG A 115 2.98 -4.92 18.85
N PRO A 116 3.81 -5.93 18.49
CA PRO A 116 4.71 -6.56 19.45
C PRO A 116 5.64 -5.52 20.10
N GLY A 117 5.77 -5.59 21.43
CA GLY A 117 6.61 -4.69 22.22
C GLY A 117 5.98 -3.36 22.63
N GLU A 118 4.77 -3.06 22.17
CA GLU A 118 3.97 -1.95 22.69
C GLU A 118 3.17 -2.40 23.92
N SER A 119 2.83 -1.45 24.80
CA SER A 119 2.06 -1.75 26.02
C SER A 119 0.62 -2.19 25.75
N ASP A 120 0.11 -1.90 24.56
CA ASP A 120 -1.21 -2.28 24.05
C ASP A 120 -1.09 -3.33 22.90
N GLY A 121 0.07 -4.00 22.81
CA GLY A 121 0.27 -5.12 21.90
C GLY A 121 -0.55 -6.35 22.31
N SER A 122 -1.05 -7.10 21.32
CA SER A 122 -1.92 -8.25 21.57
C SER A 122 -1.62 -9.44 20.67
N ILE A 123 -2.05 -10.63 21.11
CA ILE A 123 -2.08 -11.85 20.32
C ILE A 123 -3.52 -12.37 20.24
N ILE A 124 -3.96 -12.70 19.03
CA ILE A 124 -5.35 -13.08 18.74
C ILE A 124 -5.35 -14.45 18.07
N ALA A 125 -6.16 -15.38 18.55
CA ALA A 125 -6.43 -16.65 17.89
C ALA A 125 -7.79 -16.57 17.19
N TRP A 126 -7.82 -16.66 15.86
CA TRP A 126 -9.04 -16.32 15.08
C TRP A 126 -10.05 -17.46 14.93
N ASN A 127 -9.62 -18.72 14.87
CA ASN A 127 -10.49 -19.91 14.79
C ASN A 127 -10.23 -20.95 15.87
N ASN A 128 -8.96 -21.14 16.26
CA ASN A 128 -8.56 -22.21 17.15
C ASN A 128 -7.71 -21.64 18.28
N ASP A 129 -8.19 -21.81 19.51
CA ASP A 129 -7.38 -21.59 20.71
C ASP A 129 -6.40 -22.77 20.86
N ILE A 130 -5.11 -22.46 20.84
CA ILE A 130 -4.03 -23.44 20.87
C ILE A 130 -3.11 -23.04 22.00
N GLU A 131 -2.58 -24.03 22.73
CA GLU A 131 -1.57 -23.83 23.78
C GLU A 131 -0.41 -22.91 23.34
N LEU A 132 -0.11 -22.90 22.04
CA LEU A 132 0.87 -22.02 21.40
C LEU A 132 0.59 -20.53 21.61
N VAL A 133 -0.68 -20.09 21.66
CA VAL A 133 -1.06 -18.70 21.90
C VAL A 133 -0.68 -18.27 23.31
N GLN A 134 -0.96 -19.12 24.31
CA GLN A 134 -0.59 -18.86 25.70
C GLN A 134 0.93 -18.82 25.88
N GLU A 135 1.64 -19.75 25.25
CA GLU A 135 3.11 -19.78 25.30
C GLU A 135 3.73 -18.53 24.64
N LEU A 136 3.25 -18.14 23.45
CA LEU A 136 3.75 -16.97 22.74
C LEU A 136 3.37 -15.66 23.44
N SER A 137 2.16 -15.56 23.99
CA SER A 137 1.73 -14.43 24.83
C SER A 137 2.73 -14.19 25.97
N GLN A 138 3.08 -15.24 26.71
CA GLN A 138 4.03 -15.13 27.82
C GLN A 138 5.45 -14.76 27.35
N LYS A 139 5.92 -15.36 26.25
CA LYS A 139 7.26 -15.09 25.70
C LYS A 139 7.41 -13.66 25.16
N LEU A 140 6.34 -13.14 24.54
CA LEU A 140 6.34 -11.83 23.89
C LEU A 140 5.84 -10.71 24.82
N GLY A 141 5.22 -11.06 25.96
CA GLY A 141 4.59 -10.11 26.87
C GLY A 141 3.37 -9.43 26.26
N LEU A 142 2.54 -10.20 25.53
CA LEU A 142 1.36 -9.68 24.83
C LEU A 142 0.08 -10.12 25.50
N ASP A 143 -0.91 -9.22 25.53
CA ASP A 143 -2.23 -9.55 26.02
C ASP A 143 -2.96 -10.46 25.02
N ILE A 144 -3.66 -11.47 25.54
CA ILE A 144 -4.52 -12.32 24.71
C ILE A 144 -5.86 -11.61 24.55
N VAL A 145 -6.25 -11.36 23.31
CA VAL A 145 -7.54 -10.74 22.97
C VAL A 145 -8.34 -11.72 22.12
N THR A 146 -9.63 -11.91 22.42
CA THR A 146 -10.48 -12.85 21.70
C THR A 146 -11.15 -12.20 20.47
N PRO A 147 -11.48 -12.97 19.41
CA PRO A 147 -12.29 -12.47 18.32
C PRO A 147 -13.62 -11.86 18.78
N GLU A 148 -14.24 -12.44 19.82
CA GLU A 148 -15.47 -11.93 20.43
C GLU A 148 -15.28 -10.54 21.04
N ASP A 149 -14.20 -10.33 21.80
CA ASP A 149 -13.88 -9.01 22.37
C ASP A 149 -13.70 -7.96 21.27
N ILE A 150 -13.04 -8.31 20.17
CA ILE A 150 -12.83 -7.41 19.03
C ILE A 150 -14.17 -7.06 18.38
N TYR A 151 -15.03 -8.07 18.18
CA TYR A 151 -16.36 -7.85 17.63
C TYR A 151 -17.17 -6.92 18.53
N ASP A 152 -17.28 -7.22 19.83
CA ASP A 152 -18.10 -6.45 20.77
C ASP A 152 -17.59 -5.02 20.97
N ASN A 153 -16.27 -4.82 21.04
CA ASN A 153 -15.68 -3.50 21.29
C ASN A 153 -15.68 -2.60 20.05
N HIS A 154 -15.44 -3.16 18.86
CA HIS A 154 -15.15 -2.36 17.66
C HIS A 154 -16.15 -2.55 16.52
N ILE A 155 -16.70 -3.74 16.31
CA ILE A 155 -17.50 -4.06 15.11
C ILE A 155 -19.01 -4.00 15.38
N ARG A 156 -19.45 -4.40 16.56
CA ARG A 156 -20.88 -4.47 16.92
C ARG A 156 -21.59 -3.12 16.82
N GLN A 157 -20.85 -2.03 17.04
CA GLN A 157 -21.35 -0.68 16.95
C GLN A 157 -21.33 -0.11 15.52
N ASP A 158 -20.79 -0.86 14.55
CA ASP A 158 -20.79 -0.52 13.12
C ASP A 158 -22.18 -0.77 12.48
N ASP A 159 -23.28 -0.72 13.24
CA ASP A 159 -24.67 -0.71 12.74
C ASP A 159 -24.99 0.64 12.08
N VAL A 160 -24.22 0.93 11.04
CA VAL A 160 -24.44 2.03 10.11
C VAL A 160 -25.33 1.53 8.97
N GLY A 161 -26.20 2.40 8.46
CA GLY A 161 -27.14 2.04 7.40
C GLY A 161 -26.46 1.49 6.15
N VAL A 162 -27.24 0.86 5.26
CA VAL A 162 -26.76 0.37 3.97
C VAL A 162 -25.94 1.45 3.24
N ASN A 163 -24.79 1.06 2.68
CA ASN A 163 -23.82 1.92 2.01
C ASN A 163 -23.03 2.87 2.92
N GLN A 164 -22.78 2.50 4.16
CA GLN A 164 -21.90 3.24 5.06
C GLN A 164 -20.76 2.37 5.57
N ARG A 165 -19.59 2.97 5.81
CA ARG A 165 -18.46 2.27 6.41
C ARG A 165 -17.75 3.12 7.44
N ILE A 166 -17.67 2.60 8.67
CA ILE A 166 -16.86 3.19 9.73
C ILE A 166 -15.39 2.87 9.49
N VAL A 167 -14.55 3.89 9.65
CA VAL A 167 -13.10 3.79 9.60
C VAL A 167 -12.55 4.04 10.99
N HIS A 168 -11.89 3.02 11.55
CA HIS A 168 -11.43 2.99 12.93
C HIS A 168 -9.99 3.51 13.07
N GLY A 169 -9.69 4.11 14.22
CA GLY A 169 -8.36 4.63 14.59
C GLY A 169 -7.81 5.68 13.62
N VAL A 170 -8.69 6.62 13.26
CA VAL A 170 -8.35 7.81 12.50
C VAL A 170 -7.93 8.94 13.44
N SER A 171 -7.08 9.84 12.95
CA SER A 171 -6.70 11.07 13.67
C SER A 171 -7.02 12.29 12.82
N PRO A 172 -7.39 13.45 13.39
CA PRO A 172 -7.60 14.67 12.61
C PRO A 172 -6.38 15.06 11.77
N GLY A 173 -6.63 15.51 10.54
CA GLY A 173 -5.60 15.94 9.58
C GLY A 173 -5.00 14.83 8.73
N GLU A 174 -5.39 13.58 8.93
CA GLU A 174 -4.97 12.45 8.10
C GLU A 174 -5.65 12.48 6.73
N ASN A 175 -4.91 12.15 5.67
CA ASN A 175 -5.51 11.86 4.36
C ASN A 175 -6.40 10.63 4.46
N ILE A 176 -7.47 10.61 3.66
CA ILE A 176 -8.37 9.48 3.51
C ILE A 176 -8.14 8.91 2.12
N MET A 177 -7.65 7.68 2.08
CA MET A 177 -7.33 7.00 0.83
C MET A 177 -8.23 5.78 0.64
N VAL A 178 -8.90 5.71 -0.50
CA VAL A 178 -9.79 4.60 -0.89
C VAL A 178 -9.27 4.01 -2.20
N ASN A 179 -8.99 2.71 -2.21
CA ASN A 179 -8.43 2.01 -3.37
C ASN A 179 -7.20 2.71 -4.00
N SER A 180 -6.37 3.32 -3.15
CA SER A 180 -5.16 4.08 -3.52
C SER A 180 -5.39 5.50 -4.08
N VAL A 181 -6.61 6.01 -4.04
CA VAL A 181 -6.95 7.40 -4.39
C VAL A 181 -7.23 8.20 -3.12
N VAL A 182 -6.60 9.37 -2.98
CA VAL A 182 -6.91 10.30 -1.89
C VAL A 182 -8.23 11.00 -2.20
N ILE A 183 -9.23 10.81 -1.34
CA ILE A 183 -10.58 11.34 -1.55
C ILE A 183 -10.92 12.49 -0.59
N GLY A 184 -10.03 12.84 0.33
CA GLY A 184 -10.34 13.79 1.37
C GLY A 184 -9.39 13.74 2.56
N LYS A 185 -9.75 14.48 3.61
CA LYS A 185 -9.01 14.54 4.88
C LYS A 185 -9.94 14.37 6.06
N THR A 186 -9.42 13.82 7.15
CA THR A 186 -10.14 13.68 8.41
C THR A 186 -10.11 15.00 9.18
N ASN A 187 -11.21 15.31 9.86
CA ASN A 187 -11.33 16.45 10.78
C ASN A 187 -11.62 15.98 12.22
N SER A 188 -11.83 14.67 12.41
CA SER A 188 -12.20 14.03 13.67
C SER A 188 -11.45 12.71 13.83
N ASP A 189 -11.46 12.20 15.05
CA ASP A 189 -11.10 10.85 15.47
C ASP A 189 -12.18 9.78 15.14
N ARG A 190 -13.31 10.20 14.56
CA ARG A 190 -14.36 9.32 14.03
C ARG A 190 -14.60 9.62 12.56
N LEU A 191 -14.56 8.59 11.72
CA LEU A 191 -14.77 8.70 10.28
C LEU A 191 -15.84 7.71 9.79
N ILE A 192 -16.82 8.20 9.03
CA ILE A 192 -17.81 7.36 8.33
C ILE A 192 -17.86 7.79 6.87
N LEU A 193 -17.62 6.86 5.95
CA LEU A 193 -17.84 7.07 4.52
C LEU A 193 -19.26 6.67 4.15
N ILE A 194 -19.92 7.47 3.31
CA ILE A 194 -21.30 7.23 2.86
C ILE A 194 -21.29 7.16 1.35
N ALA A 195 -21.79 6.04 0.80
CA ALA A 195 -21.95 5.83 -0.62
C ALA A 195 -23.42 5.78 -1.06
N LYS A 196 -23.66 6.14 -2.30
CA LYS A 196 -24.95 5.97 -2.99
C LYS A 196 -24.67 5.59 -4.44
N ASP A 197 -25.36 4.57 -4.93
CA ASP A 197 -25.18 4.05 -6.30
C ASP A 197 -23.68 3.77 -6.60
N ASN A 198 -23.00 3.13 -5.65
CA ASN A 198 -21.55 2.86 -5.65
C ASN A 198 -20.66 4.11 -5.77
N HIS A 199 -21.12 5.31 -5.47
CA HIS A 199 -20.27 6.51 -5.42
C HIS A 199 -20.23 7.04 -4.00
N ILE A 200 -19.04 7.42 -3.50
CA ILE A 200 -18.94 8.14 -2.23
C ILE A 200 -19.55 9.53 -2.42
N VAL A 201 -20.59 9.82 -1.65
CA VAL A 201 -21.36 11.07 -1.75
C VAL A 201 -21.22 11.96 -0.53
N ASP A 202 -20.84 11.40 0.62
CA ASP A 202 -20.73 12.15 1.87
C ASP A 202 -19.76 11.47 2.85
N ILE A 203 -19.36 12.23 3.86
CA ILE A 203 -18.40 11.84 4.89
C ILE A 203 -18.79 12.45 6.24
N VAL A 204 -18.78 11.65 7.30
CA VAL A 204 -18.86 12.15 8.68
C VAL A 204 -17.46 12.20 9.26
N GLY A 205 -17.08 13.36 9.81
CA GLY A 205 -15.79 13.53 10.49
C GLY A 205 -14.60 13.77 9.55
N GLY A 206 -14.86 14.23 8.33
CA GLY A 206 -13.85 14.64 7.37
C GLY A 206 -14.42 15.58 6.30
N GLU A 207 -13.59 15.88 5.30
CA GLU A 207 -13.91 16.70 4.15
C GLU A 207 -13.53 15.95 2.86
N LEU A 208 -14.44 15.89 1.88
CA LEU A 208 -14.17 15.28 0.58
C LEU A 208 -13.43 16.25 -0.36
N LYS A 209 -12.49 15.71 -1.14
CA LYS A 209 -11.81 16.38 -2.26
C LYS A 209 -12.51 15.98 -3.55
N SER A 210 -13.22 16.90 -4.20
CA SER A 210 -14.03 16.61 -5.41
C SER A 210 -13.24 15.89 -6.49
N HIS A 211 -12.02 16.36 -6.77
CA HIS A 211 -11.14 15.76 -7.77
C HIS A 211 -10.74 14.32 -7.41
N GLY A 212 -10.58 14.01 -6.12
CA GLY A 212 -10.32 12.65 -5.65
C GLY A 212 -11.51 11.70 -5.88
N LEU A 213 -12.74 12.19 -5.75
CA LEU A 213 -13.94 11.40 -6.05
C LEU A 213 -14.09 11.14 -7.55
N GLU A 214 -13.80 12.13 -8.39
CA GLU A 214 -13.77 11.98 -9.85
C GLU A 214 -12.77 10.90 -10.27
N LYS A 215 -11.57 10.89 -9.67
CA LYS A 215 -10.53 9.88 -9.89
C LYS A 215 -10.90 8.50 -9.35
N LEU A 216 -11.61 8.42 -8.22
CA LEU A 216 -12.03 7.14 -7.63
C LEU A 216 -13.12 6.45 -8.47
N GLY A 217 -14.14 7.20 -8.89
CA GLY A 217 -15.31 6.66 -9.59
C GLY A 217 -16.16 5.73 -8.72
N GLU A 218 -16.65 4.64 -9.32
CA GLU A 218 -17.45 3.64 -8.62
C GLU A 218 -16.62 2.82 -7.62
N VAL A 219 -17.16 2.64 -6.41
CA VAL A 219 -16.58 1.90 -5.31
C VAL A 219 -17.65 1.18 -4.52
N ASP A 220 -17.38 -0.10 -4.25
CA ASP A 220 -18.09 -0.85 -3.23
C ASP A 220 -17.39 -0.64 -1.87
N LEU A 221 -18.08 0.01 -0.94
CA LEU A 221 -17.53 0.29 0.39
C LEU A 221 -17.29 -0.97 1.21
N GLU A 222 -17.93 -2.11 0.92
CA GLU A 222 -17.69 -3.37 1.64
C GLU A 222 -16.29 -3.90 1.33
N SER A 223 -15.98 -4.03 0.04
CA SER A 223 -14.69 -4.57 -0.43
C SER A 223 -13.55 -3.55 -0.53
N ALA A 224 -13.84 -2.24 -0.44
CA ALA A 224 -12.82 -1.20 -0.60
C ALA A 224 -11.65 -1.31 0.39
N ILE A 225 -10.44 -0.99 -0.08
CA ILE A 225 -9.27 -0.82 0.78
C ILE A 225 -9.21 0.64 1.21
N ILE A 226 -9.46 0.88 2.51
CA ILE A 226 -9.43 2.21 3.11
C ILE A 226 -8.22 2.33 4.02
N LYS A 227 -7.45 3.41 3.85
CA LYS A 227 -6.31 3.76 4.71
C LYS A 227 -6.38 5.22 5.09
N THR A 228 -5.85 5.55 6.26
CA THR A 228 -5.68 6.95 6.66
C THR A 228 -4.26 7.23 7.13
N GLY A 229 -3.82 8.47 6.92
CA GLY A 229 -2.50 8.95 7.32
C GLY A 229 -1.41 8.58 6.31
N LEU A 230 -0.17 8.49 6.79
CA LEU A 230 0.98 8.16 5.95
C LEU A 230 1.02 6.67 5.62
N LEU A 231 1.45 6.35 4.41
CA LEU A 231 1.61 4.95 3.98
C LEU A 231 2.81 4.26 4.62
N ARG A 232 3.79 5.05 5.10
CA ARG A 232 4.97 4.61 5.85
C ARG A 232 5.46 5.76 6.72
N HIS A 233 5.59 5.52 8.03
CA HIS A 233 5.96 6.56 9.00
C HIS A 233 7.47 6.61 9.30
N ALA A 234 8.18 5.50 9.12
CA ALA A 234 9.59 5.44 9.50
C ALA A 234 10.46 6.30 8.58
N LYS A 235 11.37 7.07 9.18
CA LYS A 235 12.47 7.71 8.45
C LYS A 235 13.46 6.63 8.08
N VAL A 236 13.59 6.38 6.78
CA VAL A 236 14.40 5.29 6.27
C VAL A 236 15.53 5.80 5.40
N THR A 237 16.64 5.06 5.40
CA THR A 237 17.68 5.21 4.38
C THR A 237 17.37 4.19 3.29
N PRO A 238 16.95 4.60 2.09
CA PRO A 238 16.55 3.68 1.05
C PRO A 238 17.74 2.84 0.59
N ARG A 239 17.53 1.54 0.38
CA ARG A 239 18.56 0.67 -0.19
C ARG A 239 18.34 0.50 -1.69
N VAL A 240 19.31 0.95 -2.49
CA VAL A 240 19.32 0.69 -3.93
C VAL A 240 19.80 -0.74 -4.17
N ILE A 241 18.99 -1.54 -4.85
CA ILE A 241 19.34 -2.88 -5.31
C ILE A 241 19.91 -2.82 -6.72
N SER A 242 20.92 -3.65 -6.99
CA SER A 242 21.41 -3.82 -8.34
C SER A 242 20.30 -4.38 -9.22
N ASN A 243 20.02 -3.72 -10.32
CA ASN A 243 19.10 -4.23 -11.31
C ASN A 243 19.77 -4.27 -12.68
N ASP A 244 19.54 -5.35 -13.42
CA ASP A 244 20.03 -5.47 -14.79
C ASP A 244 19.22 -4.50 -15.66
N LYS A 245 19.83 -3.37 -16.00
CA LYS A 245 19.20 -2.40 -16.90
C LYS A 245 19.07 -3.05 -18.29
N PRO A 246 17.94 -2.86 -18.98
CA PRO A 246 17.77 -3.36 -20.34
C PRO A 246 18.84 -2.76 -21.26
N GLU A 247 19.24 -3.51 -22.30
CA GLU A 247 20.17 -3.02 -23.32
C GLU A 247 19.57 -1.85 -24.11
N GLU A 248 18.25 -1.90 -24.33
CA GLU A 248 17.45 -0.84 -24.97
C GLU A 248 16.94 0.16 -23.92
N PHE A 249 16.74 1.42 -24.31
CA PHE A 249 16.20 2.43 -23.41
C PHE A 249 14.66 2.36 -23.38
N ILE A 250 14.14 1.50 -22.50
CA ILE A 250 12.72 1.19 -22.38
C ILE A 250 12.05 2.21 -21.46
N VAL A 251 11.09 2.95 -22.02
CA VAL A 251 10.26 3.91 -21.29
C VAL A 251 8.89 3.30 -21.02
N THR A 252 8.42 3.39 -19.79
CA THR A 252 7.08 2.92 -19.40
C THR A 252 6.20 4.04 -18.88
N PHE A 253 4.88 3.86 -18.94
CA PHE A 253 3.90 4.87 -18.53
C PHE A 253 3.04 4.40 -17.36
N LEU A 254 2.78 5.31 -16.42
CA LEU A 254 1.97 5.07 -15.22
C LEU A 254 1.07 6.30 -14.92
N ASP A 255 -0.25 6.15 -15.08
CA ASP A 255 -1.22 7.22 -14.81
C ASP A 255 -2.02 7.04 -13.51
N HIS A 256 -1.86 5.92 -12.81
CA HIS A 256 -2.66 5.61 -11.62
C HIS A 256 -1.81 5.09 -10.46
N ALA A 257 -1.84 5.78 -9.32
CA ALA A 257 -1.13 5.40 -8.09
C ALA A 257 -1.48 3.99 -7.55
N GLY A 258 -2.61 3.41 -7.96
CA GLY A 258 -3.05 2.07 -7.56
C GLY A 258 -2.39 0.90 -8.30
N GLU A 259 -1.65 1.15 -9.39
CA GLU A 259 -0.95 0.09 -10.13
C GLU A 259 0.20 -0.54 -9.31
N ASP A 260 0.65 -1.73 -9.72
CA ASP A 260 1.86 -2.32 -9.12
C ASP A 260 3.12 -1.66 -9.69
N VAL A 261 3.60 -0.58 -9.05
CA VAL A 261 4.82 0.15 -9.46
C VAL A 261 6.04 -0.77 -9.65
N TYR A 262 6.10 -1.87 -8.91
CA TYR A 262 7.18 -2.85 -9.00
C TYR A 262 7.26 -3.57 -10.35
N LYS A 263 6.21 -3.53 -11.19
CA LYS A 263 6.24 -4.08 -12.55
C LYS A 263 7.23 -3.33 -13.45
N PHE A 264 7.50 -2.06 -13.13
CA PHE A 264 8.42 -1.19 -13.87
C PHE A 264 9.85 -1.25 -13.36
N ARG A 265 10.18 -2.19 -12.47
CA ARG A 265 11.52 -2.29 -11.88
C ARG A 265 12.63 -2.53 -12.90
N ASN A 266 12.30 -2.93 -14.13
CA ASN A 266 13.24 -3.18 -15.22
C ASN A 266 13.18 -2.13 -16.34
N SER A 267 12.46 -1.02 -16.13
CA SER A 267 12.42 0.08 -17.09
C SER A 267 13.70 0.92 -17.03
N SER A 268 14.03 1.62 -18.11
CA SER A 268 15.08 2.64 -18.11
C SER A 268 14.57 3.97 -17.57
N LEU A 269 13.27 4.24 -17.75
CA LEU A 269 12.58 5.46 -17.34
C LEU A 269 11.08 5.19 -17.15
N VAL A 270 10.45 5.84 -16.18
CA VAL A 270 8.98 5.80 -16.02
C VAL A 270 8.40 7.20 -16.13
N ILE A 271 7.43 7.39 -17.03
CA ILE A 271 6.61 8.60 -17.08
C ILE A 271 5.43 8.41 -16.13
N THR A 272 5.25 9.33 -15.19
CA THR A 272 4.18 9.30 -14.18
C THR A 272 3.26 10.50 -14.33
N VAL A 273 1.96 10.32 -14.09
CA VAL A 273 0.96 11.40 -14.15
C VAL A 273 0.28 11.58 -12.79
N GLY A 274 0.23 12.82 -12.33
CA GLY A 274 -0.30 13.24 -11.03
C GLY A 274 0.76 13.33 -9.94
N ASP A 275 0.55 14.26 -9.01
CA ASP A 275 1.47 14.57 -7.93
C ASP A 275 1.74 13.37 -7.01
N ASP A 276 0.69 12.71 -6.50
CA ASP A 276 0.84 11.56 -5.60
C ASP A 276 1.37 10.32 -6.32
N THR A 277 0.91 10.05 -7.54
CA THR A 277 1.45 8.96 -8.37
C THR A 277 2.95 9.16 -8.56
N THR A 278 3.37 10.38 -8.91
CA THR A 278 4.79 10.73 -9.09
C THR A 278 5.56 10.59 -7.78
N LEU A 279 5.02 11.06 -6.65
CA LEU A 279 5.67 10.97 -5.34
C LEU A 279 5.89 9.51 -4.90
N ILE A 280 4.85 8.67 -4.93
CA ILE A 280 4.94 7.26 -4.51
C ILE A 280 5.81 6.45 -5.48
N SER A 281 5.64 6.69 -6.78
CA SER A 281 6.36 5.91 -7.80
C SER A 281 7.84 6.24 -7.78
N SER A 282 8.20 7.52 -7.67
CA SER A 282 9.61 7.92 -7.53
C SER A 282 10.24 7.32 -6.27
N ASP A 283 9.53 7.33 -5.13
CA ASP A 283 10.00 6.70 -3.90
C ASP A 283 10.29 5.20 -4.11
N ILE A 284 9.35 4.44 -4.64
CA ILE A 284 9.53 2.99 -4.87
C ILE A 284 10.65 2.74 -5.90
N LEU A 285 10.63 3.43 -7.03
CA LEU A 285 11.57 3.26 -8.14
C LEU A 285 12.99 3.69 -7.80
N TYR A 286 13.16 4.53 -6.77
CA TYR A 286 14.47 4.87 -6.23
C TYR A 286 15.29 3.64 -5.85
N ARG A 287 14.64 2.60 -5.29
CA ARG A 287 15.33 1.35 -4.90
C ARG A 287 15.88 0.58 -6.10
N PHE A 288 15.43 0.88 -7.31
CA PHE A 288 15.86 0.21 -8.55
C PHE A 288 16.75 1.10 -9.42
N ASP A 289 17.14 2.29 -8.95
CA ASP A 289 17.90 3.29 -9.74
C ASP A 289 17.23 3.65 -11.07
N ILE A 290 15.89 3.82 -11.01
CA ILE A 290 15.06 4.20 -12.16
C ILE A 290 14.57 5.64 -12.00
N PRO A 291 14.99 6.56 -12.89
CA PRO A 291 14.47 7.92 -12.90
C PRO A 291 13.00 7.96 -13.36
N VAL A 292 12.33 9.05 -12.99
CA VAL A 292 10.97 9.34 -13.45
C VAL A 292 10.91 10.65 -14.24
N ILE A 293 10.01 10.72 -15.23
CA ILE A 293 9.49 11.99 -15.72
C ILE A 293 8.07 12.17 -15.16
N GLY A 294 7.90 13.05 -14.18
CA GLY A 294 6.60 13.31 -13.57
C GLY A 294 5.87 14.46 -14.25
N ILE A 295 4.60 14.26 -14.60
CA ILE A 295 3.67 15.31 -15.02
C ILE A 295 2.76 15.61 -13.83
N THR A 296 2.88 16.81 -13.26
CA THR A 296 2.24 17.20 -12.00
C THR A 296 1.58 18.57 -12.15
N ASP A 297 0.54 18.86 -11.40
CA ASP A 297 -0.18 20.15 -11.46
C ASP A 297 -0.08 20.95 -10.15
N GLY A 298 0.58 20.39 -9.13
CA GLY A 298 0.87 21.02 -7.85
C GLY A 298 -0.14 20.68 -6.74
N ASP A 299 -1.02 19.70 -6.94
CA ASP A 299 -2.09 19.32 -5.99
C ASP A 299 -1.72 18.25 -4.95
N LEU A 300 -0.43 18.12 -4.61
CA LEU A 300 0.12 17.06 -3.75
C LEU A 300 -0.60 16.85 -2.40
N ASP A 301 -1.10 15.63 -2.16
CA ASP A 301 -1.79 15.26 -0.92
C ASP A 301 -0.84 14.75 0.20
N LYS A 302 0.45 14.51 -0.08
CA LYS A 302 1.50 14.10 0.89
C LYS A 302 1.18 12.79 1.64
N VAL A 303 1.07 11.69 0.90
CA VAL A 303 0.83 10.34 1.46
C VAL A 303 2.09 9.63 2.00
N VAL A 304 3.27 10.23 1.82
CA VAL A 304 4.56 9.84 2.43
C VAL A 304 5.26 11.11 2.96
N GLU A 305 6.07 10.99 4.03
CA GLU A 305 6.72 12.15 4.68
C GLU A 305 7.80 12.76 3.76
N ASP A 306 8.73 11.93 3.31
CA ASP A 306 9.80 12.27 2.38
C ASP A 306 9.79 11.25 1.23
N GLY A 307 9.68 11.70 -0.02
CA GLY A 307 9.76 10.83 -1.20
C GLY A 307 11.13 10.94 -1.87
N PHE A 308 11.79 9.80 -2.09
CA PHE A 308 13.09 9.77 -2.78
C PHE A 308 12.93 9.87 -4.29
N LYS A 309 13.89 10.53 -4.96
CA LYS A 309 13.93 10.67 -6.42
C LYS A 309 15.34 10.38 -6.91
N VAL A 310 15.46 9.59 -7.97
CA VAL A 310 16.76 9.29 -8.59
C VAL A 310 17.27 10.54 -9.29
N LYS A 311 18.59 10.75 -9.28
CA LYS A 311 19.23 11.81 -10.07
C LYS A 311 18.84 11.67 -11.54
N ASN A 312 18.72 12.79 -12.26
CA ASN A 312 18.19 12.87 -13.62
C ASN A 312 16.69 12.58 -13.75
N SER A 313 15.94 12.46 -12.65
CA SER A 313 14.47 12.56 -12.75
C SER A 313 14.08 14.00 -13.14
N ILE A 314 12.99 14.13 -13.89
CA ILE A 314 12.51 15.41 -14.43
C ILE A 314 11.05 15.60 -14.01
N ILE A 315 10.69 16.74 -13.42
CA ILE A 315 9.30 17.03 -13.07
C ILE A 315 8.80 18.20 -13.90
N PHE A 316 7.77 17.94 -14.72
CA PHE A 316 6.98 18.95 -15.41
C PHE A 316 5.81 19.37 -14.52
N GLU A 317 5.93 20.54 -13.90
CA GLU A 317 4.83 21.18 -13.17
C GLU A 317 4.03 22.04 -14.16
N VAL A 318 2.84 21.57 -14.53
CA VAL A 318 1.93 22.20 -15.50
C VAL A 318 0.86 23.04 -14.79
N GLU A 319 0.04 23.76 -15.55
CA GLU A 319 -1.10 24.48 -14.97
C GLU A 319 -2.10 23.52 -14.31
N SER A 320 -2.73 23.94 -13.21
CA SER A 320 -3.67 23.10 -12.46
C SER A 320 -4.77 22.49 -13.34
N GLY A 321 -4.97 21.18 -13.21
CA GLY A 321 -5.91 20.36 -13.99
C GLY A 321 -5.43 19.92 -15.38
N PHE A 322 -4.19 20.23 -15.77
CA PHE A 322 -3.65 19.83 -17.08
C PHE A 322 -2.83 18.54 -17.05
N ASP A 323 -2.43 18.04 -15.88
CA ASP A 323 -1.66 16.80 -15.74
C ASP A 323 -2.40 15.61 -16.37
N ASP A 324 -3.69 15.44 -16.06
CA ASP A 324 -4.53 14.37 -16.61
C ASP A 324 -4.69 14.51 -18.14
N ILE A 325 -4.82 15.73 -18.66
CA ILE A 325 -4.97 16.01 -20.10
C ILE A 325 -3.68 15.65 -20.84
N ILE A 326 -2.55 16.15 -20.35
CA ILE A 326 -1.22 15.89 -20.91
C ILE A 326 -0.89 14.40 -20.80
N GLY A 327 -1.24 13.76 -19.69
CA GLY A 327 -1.10 12.32 -19.50
C GLY A 327 -1.84 11.51 -20.57
N GLN A 328 -3.06 11.90 -20.91
CA GLN A 328 -3.83 11.26 -21.99
C GLN A 328 -3.17 11.45 -23.36
N ASP A 329 -2.67 12.65 -23.66
CA ASP A 329 -1.97 12.92 -24.92
C ASP A 329 -0.64 12.18 -25.02
N ILE A 330 0.14 12.09 -23.93
CA ILE A 330 1.34 11.25 -23.83
C ILE A 330 1.00 9.78 -24.11
N LYS A 331 -0.02 9.24 -23.42
CA LYS A 331 -0.47 7.86 -23.61
C LYS A 331 -0.85 7.59 -25.05
N LYS A 332 -1.49 8.55 -25.72
CA LYS A 332 -1.92 8.43 -27.12
C LYS A 332 -0.75 8.56 -28.10
N GLU A 333 0.07 9.59 -27.96
CA GLU A 333 1.11 9.93 -28.94
C GLU A 333 2.37 9.07 -28.82
N ILE A 334 2.82 8.78 -27.59
CA ILE A 334 4.02 7.99 -27.35
C ILE A 334 3.70 6.49 -27.31
N PHE A 335 2.60 6.11 -26.64
CA PHE A 335 2.26 4.71 -26.38
C PHE A 335 1.15 4.16 -27.30
N GLY A 336 0.66 4.95 -28.26
CA GLY A 336 -0.39 4.53 -29.19
C GLY A 336 -1.71 4.18 -28.49
N GLY A 337 -1.93 4.68 -27.27
CA GLY A 337 -3.11 4.49 -26.44
C GLY A 337 -3.24 3.12 -25.76
N LYS A 338 -2.38 2.14 -26.08
CA LYS A 338 -2.49 0.76 -25.57
C LYS A 338 -1.17 0.12 -25.11
N ARG A 339 -0.01 0.63 -25.53
CA ARG A 339 1.27 0.05 -25.12
C ARG A 339 1.59 0.49 -23.69
N GLU A 340 2.19 -0.40 -22.91
CA GLU A 340 2.71 -0.05 -21.57
C GLU A 340 4.17 0.43 -21.63
N SER A 341 4.86 0.16 -22.74
CA SER A 341 6.25 0.54 -22.98
C SER A 341 6.51 1.05 -24.39
N HIS A 342 7.58 1.82 -24.55
CA HIS A 342 8.09 2.33 -25.82
C HIS A 342 9.62 2.50 -25.75
N ASP A 343 10.31 2.25 -26.86
CA ASP A 343 11.78 2.36 -26.93
C ASP A 343 12.19 3.77 -27.38
N PHE A 344 13.11 4.38 -26.66
CA PHE A 344 13.68 5.69 -27.00
C PHE A 344 15.21 5.59 -27.16
N GLY A 345 15.86 6.67 -27.60
CA GLY A 345 17.33 6.71 -27.64
C GLY A 345 17.93 7.03 -26.28
N ASN A 346 17.31 7.94 -25.53
CA ASN A 346 17.74 8.41 -24.20
C ASN A 346 16.62 9.23 -23.54
N ILE A 347 16.87 9.75 -22.33
CA ILE A 347 15.92 10.57 -21.58
C ILE A 347 15.62 11.93 -22.24
N ASP A 348 16.60 12.55 -22.91
CA ASP A 348 16.45 13.86 -23.56
C ASP A 348 15.47 13.77 -24.75
N ASP A 349 15.48 12.64 -25.47
CA ASP A 349 14.53 12.37 -26.56
C ASP A 349 13.08 12.29 -26.03
N VAL A 350 12.91 11.71 -24.83
CA VAL A 350 11.60 11.60 -24.17
C VAL A 350 11.15 12.98 -23.69
N GLU A 351 12.05 13.73 -23.04
CA GLU A 351 11.81 15.09 -22.57
C GLU A 351 11.36 16.00 -23.72
N ALA A 352 12.11 16.00 -24.83
CA ALA A 352 11.78 16.80 -26.01
C ALA A 352 10.40 16.45 -26.59
N LYS A 353 10.03 15.16 -26.59
CA LYS A 353 8.71 14.73 -27.07
C LYS A 353 7.59 15.18 -26.14
N ILE A 354 7.79 15.12 -24.82
CA ILE A 354 6.83 15.63 -23.83
C ILE A 354 6.68 17.15 -23.97
N GLU A 355 7.77 17.90 -24.16
CA GLU A 355 7.69 19.33 -24.40
C GLU A 355 6.85 19.68 -25.65
N GLU A 356 7.01 18.93 -26.73
CA GLU A 356 6.22 19.10 -27.95
C GLU A 356 4.72 18.95 -27.67
N ILE A 357 4.34 17.91 -26.93
CA ILE A 357 2.95 17.63 -26.54
C ILE A 357 2.39 18.80 -25.71
N ILE A 358 3.13 19.25 -24.70
CA ILE A 358 2.68 20.36 -23.83
C ILE A 358 2.54 21.67 -24.63
N LYS A 359 3.48 21.95 -25.55
CA LYS A 359 3.41 23.13 -26.42
C LYS A 359 2.22 23.08 -27.38
N ASN A 360 1.87 21.91 -27.90
CA ASN A 360 0.73 21.74 -28.83
C ASN A 360 -0.61 22.11 -28.20
N ILE A 361 -0.77 21.95 -26.88
CA ILE A 361 -1.98 22.34 -26.15
C ILE A 361 -1.90 23.75 -25.53
N ASN A 362 -0.82 24.48 -25.78
CA ASN A 362 -0.54 25.82 -25.24
C ASN A 362 -0.60 25.91 -23.70
N CYS A 363 -0.24 24.83 -23.00
CA CYS A 363 -0.17 24.80 -21.54
C CYS A 363 1.18 25.35 -21.06
N LYS A 364 1.18 26.15 -20.00
CA LYS A 364 2.43 26.61 -19.36
C LYS A 364 2.95 25.52 -18.43
N TYR A 365 4.26 25.44 -18.33
CA TYR A 365 4.92 24.50 -17.44
C TYR A 365 6.24 25.05 -16.90
N LYS A 366 6.71 24.44 -15.81
CA LYS A 366 8.07 24.57 -15.30
C LYS A 366 8.72 23.19 -15.25
N ILE A 367 10.02 23.14 -15.53
CA ILE A 367 10.79 21.91 -15.38
C ILE A 367 11.66 22.02 -14.13
N ASN A 368 11.59 21.00 -13.28
CA ASN A 368 12.49 20.80 -12.16
C ASN A 368 13.35 19.55 -12.42
N TYR A 369 14.66 19.74 -12.53
CA TYR A 369 15.64 18.64 -12.67
C TYR A 369 16.14 18.20 -11.29
N ILE A 370 16.15 16.89 -11.04
CA ILE A 370 16.65 16.32 -9.79
C ILE A 370 18.16 16.07 -9.91
N GLU A 371 18.96 16.84 -9.15
CA GLU A 371 20.44 16.83 -9.18
C GLU A 371 21.13 15.77 -8.32
#